data_AF-A0A210QC75-F1
#
_entry.id   AF-A0A210QC75-F1
#
_cell.length_a   1.000
_cell.length_b   1.000
_cell.length_c   1.000
_cell.angle_alpha   90.00
_cell.angle_beta   90.00
_cell.angle_gamma   90.00
#
_symmetry.space_group_name_H-M   'P 1'
#
loop_
_entity.id
_entity.type
_entity.pdbx_description
1 polymer ?
#
loop_
_entity_poly.entity_id
_entity_poly.type
_entity_poly.pdbx_seq_one_letter_code
_entity_poly.pdbx_strand_id
1 'polypeptide(L)'
;MASSRFARRAQEPVTYTCALCDSEDGVRWYGNDCQENLCDRCKETHTRGRKTKNDDVVSIGEANRQGDKPVPEVCKLHPGKLCDLYCSDCNLLLCSMCLSKTHKQHNLKPFEDEFSIKKQHLKEHMTAISAKIEHFKNETSERHHVTEAFNDNIDTIRKDVNIQRTKLKKEVDSIADAVLAELSSMEKKRISYTQRRLSAL
;
A
#
# COMPACT_ATOMS: atom_id res chain seq x y z
N MET A 1 -0.70 18.24 -37.59
CA MET A 1 -0.56 18.59 -36.16
C MET A 1 -0.37 17.28 -35.39
N ALA A 2 0.72 17.19 -34.63
CA ALA A 2 1.40 15.95 -34.27
C ALA A 2 0.58 14.98 -33.39
N SER A 3 0.58 13.70 -33.79
CA SER A 3 0.05 12.58 -33.00
C SER A 3 1.06 12.25 -31.90
N SER A 4 0.82 12.73 -30.70
CA SER A 4 1.57 12.37 -29.50
C SER A 4 1.18 10.96 -29.03
N ARG A 5 1.61 9.94 -29.77
CA ARG A 5 1.64 8.56 -29.26
C ARG A 5 2.81 8.46 -28.31
N PHE A 6 2.59 8.80 -27.04
CA PHE A 6 3.43 8.30 -25.97
C PHE A 6 3.29 6.77 -25.96
N ALA A 7 4.21 6.10 -26.65
CA ALA A 7 4.40 4.67 -26.50
C ALA A 7 4.83 4.43 -25.04
N ARG A 8 3.87 4.20 -24.15
CA ARG A 8 4.13 3.49 -22.90
C ARG A 8 4.60 2.10 -23.29
N ARG A 9 5.91 1.93 -23.50
CA ARG A 9 6.54 0.64 -23.25
C ARG A 9 6.48 0.46 -21.74
N ALA A 10 5.34 -0.03 -21.25
CA ALA A 10 5.38 -0.81 -20.03
C ALA A 10 6.29 -1.99 -20.37
N GLN A 11 7.54 -1.94 -19.90
CA GLN A 11 8.33 -3.16 -19.84
C GLN A 11 7.49 -4.13 -19.01
N GLU A 12 7.19 -5.30 -19.57
CA GLU A 12 6.60 -6.39 -18.81
C GLU A 12 7.44 -6.53 -17.52
N PRO A 13 6.81 -6.59 -16.33
CA PRO A 13 7.56 -6.78 -15.11
C PRO A 13 8.39 -8.05 -15.29
N VAL A 14 9.70 -7.95 -15.10
CA VAL A 14 10.59 -9.11 -15.10
C VAL A 14 10.12 -10.02 -13.96
N THR A 15 9.36 -11.06 -14.30
CA THR A 15 8.87 -12.04 -13.34
C THR A 15 9.99 -13.05 -13.10
N TYR A 16 10.64 -12.96 -11.95
CA TYR A 16 11.59 -13.97 -11.51
C TYR A 16 10.82 -15.18 -10.97
N THR A 17 11.22 -16.39 -11.37
CA THR A 17 10.73 -17.65 -10.82
C THR A 17 11.67 -18.16 -9.74
N CYS A 18 11.13 -18.91 -8.76
CA CYS A 18 11.94 -19.52 -7.71
C CYS A 18 12.80 -20.66 -8.31
N ALA A 19 14.08 -20.70 -7.96
CA ALA A 19 15.00 -21.73 -8.44
C ALA A 19 14.77 -23.11 -7.81
N LEU A 20 14.12 -23.15 -6.64
CA LEU A 20 13.96 -24.36 -5.83
C LEU A 20 12.53 -24.92 -5.83
N CYS A 21 11.57 -24.23 -6.45
CA CYS A 21 10.20 -24.74 -6.56
C CYS A 21 9.41 -24.06 -7.69
N ASP A 22 8.39 -24.75 -8.17
CA ASP A 22 7.47 -24.26 -9.22
C ASP A 22 6.24 -23.53 -8.66
N SER A 23 6.26 -23.08 -7.40
CA SER A 23 5.11 -22.32 -6.88
C SER A 23 5.02 -20.94 -7.52
N GLU A 24 3.79 -20.44 -7.65
CA GLU A 24 3.50 -19.08 -8.10
C GLU A 24 3.82 -18.01 -7.03
N ASP A 25 4.47 -18.42 -5.93
CA ASP A 25 4.89 -17.52 -4.87
C ASP A 25 5.91 -16.51 -5.42
N GLY A 26 5.67 -15.21 -5.16
CA GLY A 26 6.58 -14.17 -5.60
C GLY A 26 7.99 -14.34 -5.04
N VAL A 27 8.99 -14.22 -5.91
CA VAL A 27 10.40 -14.19 -5.52
C VAL A 27 10.70 -12.87 -4.81
N ARG A 28 11.31 -12.96 -3.62
CA ARG A 28 11.71 -11.79 -2.82
C ARG A 28 13.19 -11.80 -2.45
N TRP A 29 13.85 -12.94 -2.59
CA TRP A 29 15.21 -13.16 -2.11
C TRP A 29 16.13 -13.63 -3.23
N TYR A 30 17.42 -13.37 -3.04
CA TYR A 30 18.47 -13.72 -3.99
C TYR A 30 19.73 -14.16 -3.25
N GLY A 31 20.31 -15.30 -3.64
CA GLY A 31 21.61 -15.74 -3.14
C GLY A 31 22.74 -15.19 -3.99
N ASN A 32 23.60 -14.32 -3.44
CA ASN A 32 24.72 -13.72 -4.16
C ASN A 32 25.82 -14.74 -4.50
N ASP A 33 26.04 -15.73 -3.63
CA ASP A 33 27.05 -16.77 -3.86
C ASP A 33 26.61 -17.79 -4.91
N CYS A 34 25.36 -18.25 -4.85
CA CYS A 34 24.80 -19.27 -5.76
C CYS A 34 24.08 -18.70 -6.99
N GLN A 35 23.78 -17.40 -7.01
CA GLN A 35 23.08 -16.67 -8.06
C GLN A 35 21.61 -17.10 -8.29
N GLU A 36 20.95 -17.64 -7.25
CA GLU A 36 19.60 -18.19 -7.33
C GLU A 36 18.52 -17.26 -6.77
N ASN A 37 17.34 -17.23 -7.42
CA ASN A 37 16.14 -16.52 -6.98
C ASN A 37 15.32 -17.41 -6.04
N LEU A 38 14.88 -16.88 -4.89
CA LEU A 38 14.16 -17.65 -3.87
C LEU A 38 12.86 -16.94 -3.43
N CYS A 39 11.77 -17.70 -3.29
CA CYS A 39 10.58 -17.27 -2.55
C CYS A 39 10.81 -17.37 -1.03
N ASP A 40 9.91 -16.80 -0.21
CA ASP A 40 10.05 -16.79 1.25
C ASP A 40 10.26 -18.19 1.85
N ARG A 41 9.48 -19.17 1.39
CA ARG A 41 9.59 -20.57 1.84
C ARG A 41 10.92 -21.22 1.47
N CYS A 42 11.38 -20.98 0.25
CA CYS A 42 12.64 -21.55 -0.24
C CYS A 42 13.85 -20.90 0.40
N LYS A 43 13.79 -19.60 0.74
CA LYS A 43 14.85 -18.90 1.48
C LYS A 43 15.10 -19.52 2.86
N GLU A 44 14.04 -19.90 3.58
CA GLU A 44 14.19 -20.57 4.87
C GLU A 44 14.88 -21.94 4.75
N THR A 45 14.48 -22.73 3.75
CA THR A 45 15.08 -24.05 3.52
C THR A 45 16.53 -23.92 3.07
N HIS A 46 16.80 -22.96 2.18
CA HIS A 46 18.13 -22.64 1.65
C HIS A 46 19.11 -22.31 2.77
N THR A 47 18.74 -21.37 3.66
CA THR A 47 19.62 -20.93 4.76
C THR A 47 19.79 -21.98 5.87
N ARG A 48 18.96 -23.03 5.92
CA ARG A 48 19.14 -24.19 6.82
C ARG A 48 19.99 -25.31 6.19
N GLY A 49 20.21 -25.28 4.89
CA GLY A 49 20.94 -26.31 4.14
C GLY A 49 22.43 -26.35 4.51
N ARG A 50 23.01 -27.54 4.68
CA ARG A 50 24.43 -27.68 5.08
C ARG A 50 25.42 -26.97 4.13
N LYS A 51 25.12 -26.93 2.83
CA LYS A 51 25.97 -26.31 1.80
C LYS A 51 25.74 -24.80 1.67
N THR A 52 24.52 -24.34 1.98
CA THR A 52 23.99 -23.01 1.65
C THR A 52 23.73 -22.14 2.89
N LYS A 53 24.02 -22.67 4.10
CA LYS A 53 23.80 -21.99 5.38
C LYS A 53 24.59 -20.69 5.57
N ASN A 54 25.68 -20.54 4.84
CA ASN A 54 26.55 -19.37 4.88
C ASN A 54 26.44 -18.53 3.61
N ASP A 55 25.51 -18.86 2.70
CA ASP A 55 25.30 -18.09 1.48
C ASP A 55 24.79 -16.69 1.84
N ASP A 56 25.34 -15.68 1.18
CA ASP A 56 24.86 -14.31 1.26
C ASP A 56 23.51 -14.17 0.54
N VAL A 57 22.42 -14.32 1.31
CA VAL A 57 21.05 -14.19 0.80
C VAL A 57 20.48 -12.82 1.13
N VAL A 58 20.26 -12.01 0.11
CA VAL A 58 19.77 -10.63 0.20
C VAL A 58 18.38 -10.49 -0.42
N SER A 59 17.74 -9.33 -0.23
CA SER A 59 16.51 -9.03 -0.97
C SER A 59 16.81 -8.90 -2.47
N ILE A 60 15.81 -9.16 -3.32
CA ILE A 60 16.01 -9.15 -4.78
C ILE A 60 16.48 -7.78 -5.32
N GLY A 61 16.22 -6.70 -4.60
CA GLY A 61 16.69 -5.34 -4.92
C GLY A 61 18.15 -5.07 -4.56
N GLU A 62 18.71 -5.88 -3.67
CA GLU A 62 20.11 -5.80 -3.20
C GLU A 62 21.00 -6.85 -3.87
N ALA A 63 20.42 -7.70 -4.73
CA ALA A 63 21.09 -8.76 -5.46
C ALA A 63 22.34 -8.25 -6.21
N ASN A 64 23.47 -8.85 -5.90
CA ASN A 64 24.72 -8.69 -6.65
C ASN A 64 24.79 -9.78 -7.72
N ARG A 65 24.02 -9.59 -8.81
CA ARG A 65 24.04 -10.53 -9.93
C ARG A 65 25.39 -10.43 -10.63
N GLN A 66 26.08 -11.53 -10.81
CA GLN A 66 27.33 -11.61 -11.57
C GLN A 66 27.16 -11.13 -13.03
N GLY A 67 25.90 -11.01 -13.52
CA GLY A 67 25.50 -10.39 -14.79
C GLY A 67 25.13 -8.90 -14.75
N ASP A 68 25.31 -8.20 -13.62
CA ASP A 68 25.06 -6.74 -13.51
C ASP A 68 26.12 -5.89 -14.21
N LYS A 69 27.15 -6.52 -14.79
CA LYS A 69 28.03 -5.84 -15.73
C LYS A 69 27.18 -5.44 -16.94
N PRO A 70 27.19 -4.16 -17.34
CA PRO A 70 26.47 -3.74 -18.52
C PRO A 70 26.87 -4.61 -19.71
N VAL A 71 25.88 -5.18 -20.40
CA VAL A 71 26.14 -5.86 -21.66
C VAL A 71 26.61 -4.79 -22.65
N PRO A 72 27.80 -4.94 -23.27
CA PRO A 72 28.29 -3.95 -24.22
C PRO A 72 27.31 -3.78 -25.39
N GLU A 73 26.77 -2.57 -25.57
CA GLU A 73 25.87 -2.29 -26.69
C GLU A 73 26.71 -2.07 -27.96
N VAL A 74 26.29 -2.70 -29.07
CA VAL A 74 26.89 -2.44 -30.39
C VAL A 74 26.23 -1.21 -31.00
N CYS A 75 27.06 -0.30 -31.53
CA CYS A 75 26.60 0.91 -32.16
C CYS A 75 25.73 0.61 -33.39
N LYS A 76 24.50 1.13 -33.38
CA LYS A 76 23.53 0.97 -34.48
C LYS A 76 23.96 1.67 -35.78
N LEU A 77 24.76 2.74 -35.67
CA LEU A 77 25.26 3.50 -36.82
C LEU A 77 26.60 2.97 -37.34
N HIS A 78 27.34 2.24 -36.51
CA HIS A 78 28.68 1.75 -36.82
C HIS A 78 28.78 0.27 -36.42
N PRO A 79 28.31 -0.66 -37.28
CA PRO A 79 28.31 -2.09 -37.00
C PRO A 79 29.68 -2.61 -36.56
N GLY A 80 29.69 -3.45 -35.52
CA GLY A 80 30.92 -4.01 -34.95
C GLY A 80 31.72 -3.07 -34.04
N LYS A 81 31.26 -1.83 -33.82
CA LYS A 81 31.84 -0.93 -32.81
C LYS A 81 31.03 -0.97 -31.52
N LEU A 82 31.70 -1.23 -30.40
CA LEU A 82 31.09 -1.15 -29.08
C LEU A 82 30.89 0.30 -28.68
N CYS A 83 29.78 0.57 -27.97
CA CYS A 83 29.55 1.84 -27.34
C CYS A 83 30.11 1.84 -25.91
N ASP A 84 31.09 2.68 -25.69
CA ASP A 84 31.87 2.82 -24.45
C ASP A 84 31.86 4.27 -23.91
N LEU A 85 31.21 5.19 -24.62
CA LEU A 85 31.14 6.61 -24.29
C LEU A 85 29.70 7.05 -24.10
N TYR A 86 29.45 7.90 -23.11
CA TYR A 86 28.17 8.54 -22.89
C TYR A 86 28.25 10.04 -23.17
N CYS A 87 27.35 10.56 -24.01
CA CYS A 87 27.21 11.98 -24.26
C CYS A 87 26.17 12.59 -23.32
N SER A 88 26.62 13.49 -22.45
CA SER A 88 25.75 14.17 -21.47
C SER A 88 24.78 15.15 -22.14
N ASP A 89 25.21 15.82 -23.21
CA ASP A 89 24.40 16.82 -23.90
C ASP A 89 23.24 16.19 -24.69
N CYS A 90 23.46 14.98 -25.23
CA CYS A 90 22.44 14.25 -25.98
C CYS A 90 21.72 13.17 -25.16
N ASN A 91 22.25 12.83 -23.98
CA ASN A 91 21.80 11.69 -23.17
C ASN A 91 21.81 10.36 -23.96
N LEU A 92 22.91 10.07 -24.65
CA LEU A 92 23.06 8.90 -25.54
C LEU A 92 24.35 8.13 -25.29
N LEU A 93 24.28 6.81 -25.48
CA LEU A 93 25.43 5.91 -25.50
C LEU A 93 26.01 5.82 -26.93
N LEU A 94 27.32 5.97 -27.07
CA LEU A 94 28.02 6.20 -28.33
C LEU A 94 29.31 5.38 -28.40
N CYS A 95 29.76 5.10 -29.62
CA CYS A 95 31.11 4.59 -29.88
C CYS A 95 32.07 5.71 -30.31
N SER A 96 33.36 5.43 -30.33
CA SER A 96 34.42 6.37 -30.75
C SER A 96 34.22 6.97 -32.16
N MET A 97 33.56 6.26 -33.07
CA MET A 97 33.23 6.78 -34.41
C MET A 97 32.14 7.85 -34.35
N CYS A 98 31.14 7.72 -33.47
CA CYS A 98 30.13 8.74 -33.26
C CYS A 98 30.74 10.01 -32.68
N LEU A 99 31.64 9.89 -31.69
CA LEU A 99 32.43 11.01 -31.19
C LEU A 99 33.14 11.75 -32.33
N SER A 100 33.88 11.00 -33.15
CA SER A 100 34.70 11.56 -34.21
C SER A 100 33.90 12.20 -35.34
N LYS A 101 32.65 11.81 -35.58
CA LYS A 101 31.84 12.32 -36.71
C LYS A 101 30.85 13.38 -36.30
N THR A 102 30.12 13.18 -35.20
CA THR A 102 28.93 13.97 -34.87
C THR A 102 28.96 14.61 -33.48
N HIS A 103 29.85 14.17 -32.58
CA HIS A 103 29.85 14.64 -31.17
C HIS A 103 31.18 15.25 -30.71
N LYS A 104 32.02 15.77 -31.62
CA LYS A 104 33.36 16.31 -31.31
C LYS A 104 33.36 17.42 -30.24
N GLN A 105 32.29 18.21 -30.19
CA GLN A 105 32.17 19.38 -29.31
C GLN A 105 31.24 19.13 -28.11
N HIS A 106 30.79 17.89 -27.90
CA HIS A 106 29.87 17.56 -26.81
C HIS A 106 30.63 17.06 -25.59
N ASN A 107 30.00 17.19 -24.43
CA ASN A 107 30.51 16.65 -23.18
C ASN A 107 30.35 15.13 -23.13
N LEU A 108 31.48 14.42 -23.27
CA LEU A 108 31.54 12.96 -23.26
C LEU A 108 32.18 12.46 -21.96
N LYS A 109 31.66 11.36 -21.45
CA LYS A 109 32.21 10.64 -20.31
C LYS A 109 32.37 9.16 -20.64
N PRO A 110 33.26 8.43 -19.95
CA PRO A 110 33.23 6.97 -19.96
C PRO A 110 31.85 6.47 -19.53
N PHE A 111 31.34 5.47 -20.25
CA PHE A 111 30.03 4.91 -19.93
C PHE A 111 29.96 4.33 -18.51
N GLU A 112 31.03 3.69 -18.03
CA GLU A 112 31.07 3.07 -16.70
C GLU A 112 30.86 4.08 -15.57
N ASP A 113 31.44 5.28 -15.70
CA ASP A 113 31.31 6.36 -14.72
C ASP A 113 29.85 6.84 -14.63
N GLU A 114 29.26 7.16 -15.79
CA GLU A 114 27.88 7.63 -15.84
C GLU A 114 26.89 6.52 -15.44
N PHE A 115 27.15 5.27 -15.83
CA PHE A 115 26.34 4.12 -15.42
C PHE A 115 26.32 3.97 -13.90
N SER A 116 27.48 4.11 -13.25
CA SER A 116 27.60 4.00 -11.79
C SER A 116 26.80 5.10 -11.10
N ILE A 117 26.89 6.34 -11.58
CA ILE A 117 26.11 7.47 -11.05
C ILE A 117 24.61 7.25 -11.24
N LYS A 118 24.16 6.90 -12.45
CA LYS A 118 22.74 6.67 -12.72
C LYS A 118 22.19 5.48 -11.92
N LYS A 119 22.96 4.39 -11.77
CA LYS A 119 22.61 3.23 -10.94
C LYS A 119 22.43 3.66 -9.48
N GLN A 120 23.33 4.48 -8.96
CA GLN A 120 23.25 4.99 -7.60
C GLN A 120 22.02 5.89 -7.39
N HIS A 121 21.77 6.85 -8.29
CA HIS A 121 20.57 7.69 -8.21
C HIS A 121 19.28 6.87 -8.28
N LEU A 122 19.21 5.84 -9.13
CA LEU A 122 18.05 4.95 -9.19
C LEU A 122 17.83 4.21 -7.87
N LYS A 123 18.90 3.71 -7.23
CA LYS A 123 18.81 3.09 -5.90
C LYS A 123 18.27 4.05 -4.85
N GLU A 124 18.80 5.28 -4.81
CA GLU A 124 18.34 6.31 -3.87
C GLU A 124 16.86 6.66 -4.08
N HIS A 125 16.43 6.82 -5.34
CA HIS A 125 15.02 7.03 -5.67
C HIS A 125 14.15 5.85 -5.25
N MET A 126 14.58 4.61 -5.48
CA MET A 126 13.86 3.42 -5.03
C MET A 126 13.70 3.40 -3.51
N THR A 127 14.78 3.65 -2.76
CA THR A 127 14.72 3.72 -1.30
C THR A 127 13.77 4.81 -0.81
N ALA A 128 13.83 6.00 -1.40
CA ALA A 128 12.95 7.12 -1.04
C ALA A 128 11.46 6.81 -1.35
N ILE A 129 11.19 6.15 -2.48
CA ILE A 129 9.83 5.72 -2.84
C ILE A 129 9.33 4.65 -1.87
N SER A 130 10.14 3.64 -1.54
CA SER A 130 9.79 2.61 -0.58
C SER A 130 9.48 3.19 0.80
N ALA A 131 10.29 4.13 1.28
CA ALA A 131 10.03 4.83 2.55
C ALA A 131 8.68 5.58 2.54
N LYS A 132 8.34 6.26 1.43
CA LYS A 132 7.04 6.92 1.27
C LYS A 132 5.88 5.92 1.24
N ILE A 133 6.05 4.77 0.59
CA ILE A 133 5.03 3.72 0.57
C ILE A 133 4.75 3.23 1.99
N GLU A 134 5.78 2.94 2.78
CA GLU A 134 5.61 2.51 4.18
C GLU A 134 4.97 3.60 5.05
N HIS A 135 5.37 4.86 4.87
CA HIS A 135 4.74 5.99 5.54
C HIS A 135 3.23 6.05 5.25
N PHE A 136 2.83 6.00 3.98
CA PHE A 136 1.42 6.06 3.60
C PHE A 136 0.61 4.85 4.06
N LYS A 137 1.22 3.65 4.11
CA LYS A 137 0.57 2.47 4.72
C LYS A 137 0.27 2.70 6.19
N ASN A 138 1.26 3.20 6.95
CA ASN A 138 1.09 3.49 8.37
C ASN A 138 0.01 4.56 8.60
N GLU A 139 0.06 5.68 7.88
CA GLU A 139 -0.97 6.73 7.98
C GLU A 139 -2.37 6.22 7.63
N THR A 140 -2.49 5.34 6.63
CA THR A 140 -3.78 4.74 6.26
C THR A 140 -4.32 3.85 7.37
N SER A 141 -3.45 3.04 7.99
CA SER A 141 -3.82 2.19 9.14
C SER A 141 -4.30 3.00 10.33
N GLU A 142 -3.56 4.06 10.70
CA GLU A 142 -3.95 4.95 11.81
C GLU A 142 -5.29 5.65 11.55
N ARG A 143 -5.51 6.13 10.32
CA ARG A 143 -6.79 6.72 9.92
C ARG A 143 -7.94 5.72 10.00
N HIS A 144 -7.70 4.46 9.63
CA HIS A 144 -8.69 3.40 9.73
C HIS A 144 -9.11 3.18 11.20
N HIS A 145 -8.14 3.03 12.10
CA HIS A 145 -8.40 2.83 13.52
C HIS A 145 -9.18 4.00 14.14
N VAL A 146 -8.83 5.24 13.81
CA VAL A 146 -9.57 6.43 14.28
C VAL A 146 -11.02 6.43 13.75
N THR A 147 -11.21 6.02 12.50
CA THR A 147 -12.55 5.94 11.88
C THR A 147 -13.42 4.87 12.54
N GLU A 148 -12.84 3.70 12.83
CA GLU A 148 -13.53 2.62 13.56
C GLU A 148 -13.94 3.08 14.96
N ALA A 149 -13.01 3.65 15.74
CA ALA A 149 -13.31 4.17 17.07
C ALA A 149 -14.39 5.25 17.07
N PHE A 150 -14.41 6.11 16.04
CA PHE A 150 -15.45 7.12 15.87
C PHE A 150 -16.83 6.50 15.59
N ASN A 151 -16.89 5.46 14.75
CA ASN A 151 -18.12 4.74 14.46
C ASN A 151 -18.66 4.01 15.70
N ASP A 152 -17.80 3.37 16.48
CA ASP A 152 -18.17 2.73 17.75
C ASP A 152 -18.75 3.74 18.75
N ASN A 153 -18.18 4.95 18.81
CA ASN A 153 -18.70 6.02 19.63
C ASN A 153 -20.09 6.50 19.15
N ILE A 154 -20.28 6.66 17.83
CA ILE A 154 -21.61 6.98 17.25
C ILE A 154 -22.65 5.92 17.65
N ASP A 155 -22.30 4.64 17.55
CA ASP A 155 -23.21 3.54 17.90
C ASP A 155 -23.54 3.52 19.39
N THR A 156 -22.55 3.82 20.24
CA THR A 156 -22.74 3.95 21.69
C THR A 156 -23.70 5.10 22.01
N ILE A 157 -23.49 6.28 21.42
CA ILE A 157 -24.37 7.44 21.61
C ILE A 157 -25.77 7.13 21.08
N ARG A 158 -25.91 6.46 19.93
CA ARG A 158 -27.21 6.08 19.38
C ARG A 158 -27.97 5.15 20.33
N LYS A 159 -27.28 4.18 20.94
CA LYS A 159 -27.86 3.29 21.96
C LYS A 159 -28.31 4.09 23.19
N ASP A 160 -27.48 4.98 23.71
CA ASP A 160 -27.82 5.80 24.88
C ASP A 160 -29.05 6.69 24.61
N VAL A 161 -29.08 7.39 23.48
CA VAL A 161 -30.24 8.20 23.07
C VAL A 161 -31.52 7.37 23.01
N ASN A 162 -31.45 6.14 22.48
CA ASN A 162 -32.61 5.23 22.45
C ASN A 162 -33.02 4.78 23.86
N ILE A 163 -32.07 4.47 24.74
CA ILE A 163 -32.33 4.11 26.14
C ILE A 163 -33.05 5.27 26.85
N GLN A 164 -32.50 6.48 26.77
CA GLN A 164 -33.12 7.67 27.38
C GLN A 164 -34.52 7.94 26.83
N ARG A 165 -34.72 7.80 25.50
CA ARG A 165 -36.04 7.93 24.88
C ARG A 165 -37.05 6.95 25.49
N THR A 166 -36.68 5.68 25.65
CA THR A 166 -37.58 4.67 26.24
C THR A 166 -37.88 4.93 27.71
N LYS A 167 -36.91 5.42 28.47
CA LYS A 167 -37.08 5.79 29.87
C LYS A 167 -38.08 6.95 30.01
N LEU A 168 -37.86 8.04 29.28
CA LEU A 168 -38.76 9.19 29.28
C LEU A 168 -40.18 8.80 28.87
N LYS A 169 -40.32 7.95 27.84
CA LYS A 169 -41.64 7.46 27.42
C LYS A 169 -42.36 6.73 28.56
N LYS A 170 -41.67 5.83 29.27
CA LYS A 170 -42.24 5.12 30.42
C LYS A 170 -42.63 6.05 31.56
N GLU A 171 -41.83 7.07 31.85
CA GLU A 171 -42.16 8.06 32.89
C GLU A 171 -43.42 8.86 32.50
N VAL A 172 -43.52 9.31 31.25
CA VAL A 172 -44.72 10.00 30.74
C VAL A 172 -45.95 9.09 30.81
N ASP A 173 -45.84 7.85 30.35
CA ASP A 173 -46.95 6.87 30.38
C ASP A 173 -47.39 6.62 31.84
N SER A 174 -46.45 6.45 32.77
CA SER A 174 -46.75 6.24 34.19
C SER A 174 -47.46 7.42 34.84
N ILE A 175 -47.09 8.66 34.48
CA ILE A 175 -47.77 9.86 34.98
C ILE A 175 -49.20 9.93 34.43
N ALA A 176 -49.37 9.68 33.13
CA ALA A 176 -50.69 9.69 32.50
C ALA A 176 -51.63 8.65 33.13
N ASP A 177 -51.15 7.42 33.32
CA ASP A 177 -51.91 6.33 33.94
C ASP A 177 -52.32 6.67 35.38
N ALA A 178 -51.41 7.27 36.17
CA ALA A 178 -51.71 7.68 37.55
C ALA A 178 -52.83 8.75 37.61
N VAL A 179 -52.76 9.76 36.75
CA VAL A 179 -53.78 10.83 36.67
C VAL A 179 -55.13 10.25 36.21
N LEU A 180 -55.14 9.37 35.20
CA LEU A 180 -56.37 8.73 34.72
C LEU A 180 -57.01 7.84 35.80
N ALA A 181 -56.20 7.13 36.59
CA ALA A 181 -56.68 6.31 37.70
C ALA A 181 -57.29 7.17 38.82
N GLU A 182 -56.69 8.32 39.14
CA GLU A 182 -57.22 9.25 40.14
C GLU A 182 -58.57 9.85 39.70
N LEU A 183 -58.67 10.30 38.44
CA LEU A 183 -59.93 10.79 37.86
C LEU A 183 -61.03 9.72 37.92
N SER A 184 -60.72 8.49 37.52
CA SER A 184 -61.65 7.36 37.59
C SER A 184 -62.14 7.07 39.02
N SER A 185 -61.26 7.22 40.01
CA SER A 185 -61.60 7.09 41.43
C SER A 185 -62.53 8.20 41.90
N MET A 186 -62.28 9.44 41.51
CA MET A 186 -63.14 10.59 41.79
C MET A 186 -64.54 10.42 41.18
N GLU A 187 -64.63 9.94 39.94
CA GLU A 187 -65.90 9.67 39.27
C GLU A 187 -66.73 8.61 40.00
N LYS A 188 -66.11 7.48 40.38
CA LYS A 188 -66.77 6.43 41.17
C LYS A 188 -67.27 6.93 42.52
N LYS A 189 -66.47 7.72 43.23
CA LYS A 189 -66.88 8.35 44.49
C LYS A 189 -68.10 9.25 44.28
N ARG A 190 -68.09 10.10 43.25
CA ARG A 190 -69.22 10.98 42.90
C ARG A 190 -70.49 10.19 42.60
N ILE A 191 -70.41 9.15 41.77
CA ILE A 191 -71.56 8.28 41.44
C ILE A 191 -72.13 7.64 42.71
N SER A 192 -71.29 7.06 43.56
CA SER A 192 -71.74 6.43 44.81
C SER A 192 -72.41 7.41 45.78
N TYR A 193 -71.88 8.63 45.90
CA TYR A 193 -72.48 9.69 46.71
C TYR A 193 -73.86 10.10 46.17
N THR A 194 -73.97 10.33 44.86
CA THR A 194 -75.26 10.67 44.23
C THR A 194 -76.29 9.55 44.39
N GLN A 195 -75.87 8.28 44.27
CA GLN A 195 -76.74 7.12 44.43
C GLN A 195 -77.31 7.05 45.87
N ARG A 196 -76.43 7.16 46.88
CA ARG A 196 -76.82 7.15 48.30
C ARG A 196 -77.79 8.28 48.63
N ARG A 197 -77.58 9.46 48.05
CA ARG A 197 -78.44 10.63 48.30
C ARG A 197 -79.83 10.48 47.69
N LEU A 198 -79.94 9.83 46.53
CA LEU A 198 -81.23 9.51 45.90
C LEU A 198 -82.00 8.43 46.67
N SER A 199 -81.32 7.46 47.28
CA SER A 199 -81.97 6.41 48.08
C SER A 199 -82.46 6.86 49.46
N ALA A 200 -82.10 8.09 49.88
CA ALA A 200 -82.48 8.66 51.17
C ALA A 200 -83.63 9.69 51.06
N LEU A 201 -84.14 9.92 49.85
CA LEU A 201 -85.34 10.71 49.54
C LEU A 201 -86.53 9.79 49.32
#